data_AF-A0A4P7SSK3-F1
#
_entry.id   AF-A0A4P7SSK3-F1
#
_cell.length_a   1.000
_cell.length_b   1.000
_cell.length_c   1.000
_cell.angle_alpha   90.00
_cell.angle_beta   90.00
_cell.angle_gamma   90.00
#
_symmetry.space_group_name_H-M   'P 1'
#
loop_
_entity.id
_entity.type
_entity.pdbx_description
1 polymer ?
#
loop_
_entity_poly.entity_id
_entity_poly.type
_entity_poly.pdbx_seq_one_letter_code
_entity_poly.pdbx_strand_id
1 'polypeptide(L)'
;MVKSNREIQAGEHWAYREKNGAPVEEVRIIKLGVKRPSQALLAFLDPEQEALEAWRPIQRLVVPWGELDAFLALEATLYAADAISPNLTNGEVSAIAYVVGAADAESCLDTWVGNSRALMRIRDSRLLSVKLGPDAADVPSHPLAFEDREGLVVPWPVVHWILGGLARRFREECLNCAEDCDEDVKEIRFARSDKRGVIQDPSALKFMRELRDTSESLRRWAAD
;
A
#
# COMPACT_ATOMS: atom_id res chain seq x y z
N MET A 1 1.50 10.06 -5.25
CA MET A 1 0.92 11.32 -5.76
C MET A 1 1.99 12.13 -6.46
N VAL A 2 1.86 12.39 -7.77
CA VAL A 2 2.84 13.21 -8.53
C VAL A 2 2.48 14.68 -8.34
N LYS A 3 3.31 15.43 -7.60
CA LYS A 3 3.11 16.87 -7.41
C LYS A 3 3.27 17.60 -8.73
N SER A 4 2.28 18.40 -9.10
CA SER A 4 2.35 19.20 -10.31
C SER A 4 3.03 20.53 -10.04
N ASN A 5 3.71 21.12 -11.04
CA ASN A 5 4.28 22.47 -10.94
C ASN A 5 3.24 23.54 -10.55
N ARG A 6 1.94 23.28 -10.63
CA ARG A 6 0.88 24.25 -10.30
C ARG A 6 0.65 24.41 -8.80
N GLU A 7 1.09 23.45 -7.99
CA GLU A 7 0.92 23.47 -6.52
C GLU A 7 2.12 24.09 -5.79
N ILE A 8 3.19 24.40 -6.51
CA ILE A 8 4.49 24.77 -5.95
C ILE A 8 4.92 26.10 -6.54
N GLN A 9 5.35 27.03 -5.71
CA GLN A 9 5.73 28.39 -6.15
C GLN A 9 7.17 28.74 -5.78
N ALA A 10 7.78 29.60 -6.59
CA ALA A 10 9.08 30.18 -6.24
C ALA A 10 8.94 31.07 -4.99
N GLY A 11 9.96 31.04 -4.13
CA GLY A 11 9.98 31.71 -2.83
C GLY A 11 9.50 30.84 -1.67
N GLU A 12 8.75 29.77 -1.93
CA GLU A 12 8.24 28.88 -0.87
C GLU A 12 9.36 28.06 -0.22
N HIS A 13 9.14 27.76 1.06
CA HIS A 13 9.99 26.88 1.85
C HIS A 13 9.38 25.48 1.91
N TRP A 14 10.18 24.47 1.59
CA TRP A 14 9.75 23.09 1.49
C TRP A 14 10.70 22.15 2.23
N ALA A 15 10.14 21.07 2.73
CA ALA A 15 10.86 19.89 3.14
C ALA A 15 11.38 19.16 1.89
N TYR A 16 12.69 18.91 1.82
CA TYR A 16 13.36 18.14 0.78
C TYR A 16 13.90 16.82 1.33
N ARG A 17 13.80 15.75 0.55
CA ARG A 17 14.40 14.46 0.89
C ARG A 17 15.08 13.82 -0.32
N GLU A 18 16.38 13.58 -0.24
CA GLU A 18 17.18 13.02 -1.35
C GLU A 18 16.70 11.62 -1.78
N LYS A 19 16.40 10.76 -0.80
CA LYS A 19 15.87 9.40 -1.01
C LYS A 19 14.99 8.97 0.14
N ASN A 20 14.14 7.96 -0.07
CA ASN A 20 13.29 7.42 0.99
C ASN A 20 14.12 7.03 2.23
N GLY A 21 13.66 7.42 3.41
CA GLY A 21 14.35 7.19 4.69
C GLY A 21 15.55 8.11 4.97
N ALA A 22 15.94 9.01 4.06
CA ALA A 22 16.96 10.02 4.37
C ALA A 22 16.39 11.14 5.27
N PRO A 23 17.27 11.85 6.01
CA PRO A 23 16.91 13.09 6.69
C PRO A 23 16.21 14.07 5.76
N VAL A 24 15.36 14.90 6.34
CA VAL A 24 14.64 15.95 5.63
C VAL A 24 15.35 17.27 5.87
N GLU A 25 15.54 18.04 4.80
CA GLU A 25 16.27 19.30 4.81
C GLU A 25 15.36 20.45 4.39
N GLU A 26 15.59 21.64 4.95
CA GLU A 26 14.85 22.84 4.54
C GLU A 26 15.44 23.40 3.25
N VAL A 27 14.58 23.61 2.26
CA VAL A 27 14.97 24.26 0.99
C VAL A 27 14.03 25.40 0.65
N ARG A 28 14.57 26.43 0.01
CA ARG A 28 13.79 27.46 -0.67
C ARG A 28 13.73 27.18 -2.17
N ILE A 29 12.56 27.31 -2.76
CA ILE A 29 12.39 27.17 -4.21
C ILE A 29 12.80 28.48 -4.88
N ILE A 30 13.86 28.45 -5.67
CA ILE A 30 14.33 29.63 -6.40
C ILE A 30 13.61 29.75 -7.75
N LYS A 31 13.50 28.62 -8.48
CA LYS A 31 12.91 28.61 -9.82
C LYS A 31 12.31 27.27 -10.17
N LEU A 32 11.17 27.28 -10.87
CA LEU A 32 10.59 26.08 -11.47
C LEU A 32 11.11 25.86 -12.89
N GLY A 33 11.46 24.63 -13.19
CA GLY A 33 11.88 24.17 -14.51
C GLY A 33 10.67 24.00 -15.43
N VAL A 34 10.85 24.37 -16.70
CA VAL A 34 9.80 24.28 -17.75
C VAL A 34 9.92 23.02 -18.60
N LYS A 35 11.04 22.29 -18.52
CA LYS A 35 11.30 21.07 -19.27
C LYS A 35 10.91 19.83 -18.46
N ARG A 36 10.64 18.72 -19.16
CA ARG A 36 10.43 17.41 -18.55
C ARG A 36 11.76 16.65 -18.40
N PRO A 37 11.98 15.90 -17.30
CA PRO A 37 11.10 15.78 -16.14
C PRO A 37 11.07 17.07 -15.29
N SER A 38 9.96 17.30 -14.57
CA SER A 38 9.79 18.50 -13.75
C SER A 38 10.87 18.62 -12.68
N GLN A 39 11.61 19.73 -12.72
CA GLN A 39 12.68 20.05 -11.77
C GLN A 39 12.47 21.44 -11.18
N ALA A 40 13.05 21.69 -10.01
CA ALA A 40 13.13 23.00 -9.40
C ALA A 40 14.59 23.29 -9.03
N LEU A 41 15.01 24.54 -9.18
CA LEU A 41 16.24 25.05 -8.60
C LEU A 41 15.94 25.33 -7.12
N LEU A 42 16.61 24.61 -6.24
CA LEU A 42 16.44 24.66 -4.79
C LEU A 42 17.68 25.29 -4.17
N ALA A 43 17.50 26.19 -3.21
CA ALA A 43 18.55 26.68 -2.32
C ALA A 43 18.42 25.97 -0.96
N PHE A 44 19.45 25.25 -0.54
CA PHE A 44 19.48 24.58 0.75
C PHE A 44 19.76 25.59 1.86
N LEU A 45 18.96 25.55 2.93
CA LEU A 45 19.04 26.52 4.03
C LEU A 45 19.87 26.03 5.23
N ASP A 46 20.38 24.81 5.17
CA ASP A 46 21.30 24.27 6.17
C ASP A 46 22.64 25.07 6.13
N PRO A 47 23.06 25.68 7.25
CA PRO A 47 24.33 26.40 7.34
C PRO A 47 25.55 25.56 6.97
N GLU A 48 25.51 24.24 7.16
CA GLU A 48 26.62 23.34 6.86
C GLU A 48 26.79 23.08 5.35
N GLN A 49 25.80 23.46 4.53
CA GLN A 49 25.79 23.22 3.08
C GLN A 49 26.11 24.45 2.22
N GLU A 50 26.67 25.52 2.81
CA GLU A 50 27.13 26.73 2.11
C GLU A 50 26.18 27.26 1.02
N ALA A 51 24.88 27.37 1.31
CA ALA A 51 23.87 27.91 0.39
C ALA A 51 23.89 27.25 -1.01
N LEU A 52 24.12 25.93 -1.06
CA LEU A 52 24.12 25.17 -2.31
C LEU A 52 22.79 25.38 -3.07
N GLU A 53 22.90 25.82 -4.33
CA GLU A 53 21.80 25.84 -5.28
C GLU A 53 21.91 24.68 -6.26
N ALA A 54 20.88 23.84 -6.35
CA ALA A 54 20.88 22.68 -7.25
C ALA A 54 19.52 22.45 -7.91
N TRP A 55 19.56 22.06 -9.19
CA TRP A 55 18.38 21.54 -9.87
C TRP A 55 18.06 20.15 -9.36
N ARG A 56 16.88 19.99 -8.74
CA ARG A 56 16.40 18.73 -8.19
C ARG A 56 15.03 18.36 -8.74
N PRO A 57 14.71 17.05 -8.82
CA PRO A 57 13.36 16.62 -9.18
C PRO A 57 12.33 17.09 -8.14
N ILE A 58 11.24 17.70 -8.62
CA ILE A 58 10.17 18.25 -7.75
C ILE A 58 9.51 17.17 -6.88
N GLN A 59 9.48 15.92 -7.35
CA GLN A 59 8.99 14.77 -6.59
C GLN A 59 9.76 14.48 -5.28
N ARG A 60 10.92 15.11 -5.06
CA ARG A 60 11.69 15.01 -3.81
C ARG A 60 11.28 16.03 -2.75
N LEU A 61 10.45 17.00 -3.10
CA LEU A 61 9.82 17.91 -2.15
C LEU A 61 8.67 17.16 -1.47
N VAL A 62 8.66 17.10 -0.13
CA VAL A 62 7.77 16.21 0.64
C VAL A 62 6.52 16.93 1.16
N VAL A 63 6.68 18.07 1.83
CA VAL A 63 5.61 18.97 2.31
C VAL A 63 6.14 20.41 2.41
N PRO A 64 5.29 21.45 2.49
CA PRO A 64 5.75 22.76 2.92
C PRO A 64 6.50 22.67 4.25
N TRP A 65 7.55 23.47 4.45
CA TRP A 65 8.41 23.34 5.64
C TRP A 65 7.63 23.52 6.94
N GLY A 66 6.64 24.44 6.96
CA GLY A 66 5.76 24.64 8.11
C GLY A 66 4.86 23.45 8.46
N GLU A 67 4.73 22.46 7.56
CA GLU A 67 4.00 21.20 7.80
C GLU A 67 4.93 20.03 8.18
N LEU A 68 6.24 20.27 8.32
CA LEU A 68 7.24 19.22 8.54
C LEU A 68 6.93 18.36 9.78
N ASP A 69 6.65 18.98 10.93
CA ASP A 69 6.44 18.24 12.17
C ASP A 69 5.23 17.31 12.09
N ALA A 70 4.13 17.79 11.49
CA ALA A 70 2.95 16.98 11.25
C ALA A 70 3.24 15.83 10.29
N PHE A 71 4.02 16.08 9.22
CA PHE A 71 4.46 15.05 8.29
C PHE A 71 5.34 13.99 8.98
N LEU A 72 6.31 14.39 9.79
CA LEU A 72 7.20 13.47 10.51
C LEU A 72 6.44 12.64 11.55
N ALA A 73 5.47 13.24 12.26
CA ALA A 73 4.62 12.51 13.20
C ALA A 73 3.74 11.46 12.50
N LEU A 74 3.15 11.83 11.36
CA LEU A 74 2.38 10.91 10.53
C LEU A 74 3.26 9.76 10.00
N GLU A 75 4.44 10.10 9.51
CA GLU A 75 5.41 9.12 9.00
C GLU A 75 5.88 8.16 10.11
N ALA A 76 6.15 8.66 11.33
CA ALA A 76 6.49 7.80 12.46
C ALA A 76 5.36 6.84 12.82
N THR A 77 4.11 7.30 12.76
CA THR A 77 2.92 6.46 13.00
C THR A 77 2.78 5.38 11.93
N LEU A 78 2.97 5.75 10.66
CA LEU A 78 3.01 4.81 9.54
C LEU A 78 4.07 3.72 9.74
N TYR A 79 5.30 4.10 10.08
CA TYR A 79 6.37 3.12 10.34
C TYR A 79 6.06 2.23 11.54
N ALA A 80 5.46 2.76 12.60
CA ALA A 80 5.06 1.96 13.76
C ALA A 80 3.96 0.95 13.40
N ALA A 81 2.98 1.36 12.59
CA ALA A 81 1.92 0.48 12.08
C ALA A 81 2.46 -0.61 11.15
N ASP A 82 3.41 -0.28 10.28
CA ASP A 82 4.07 -1.23 9.39
C ASP A 82 4.97 -2.20 10.16
N ALA A 83 5.64 -1.75 11.23
CA ALA A 83 6.54 -2.60 12.03
C ALA A 83 5.85 -3.78 12.72
N ILE A 84 4.53 -3.70 12.97
CA ILE A 84 3.74 -4.82 13.53
C ILE A 84 3.10 -5.69 12.46
N SER A 85 3.32 -5.36 11.18
CA SER A 85 2.74 -6.08 10.07
C SER A 85 3.55 -7.33 9.71
N PRO A 86 2.89 -8.41 9.26
CA PRO A 86 3.59 -9.60 8.80
C PRO A 86 4.25 -9.35 7.44
N ASN A 87 5.29 -10.14 7.16
CA ASN A 87 5.85 -10.24 5.82
C ASN A 87 4.95 -11.11 4.94
N LEU A 88 3.96 -10.50 4.30
CA LEU A 88 3.01 -11.22 3.45
C LEU A 88 3.69 -11.81 2.21
N THR A 89 3.30 -13.03 1.87
CA THR A 89 3.70 -13.64 0.59
C THR A 89 3.02 -12.94 -0.58
N ASN A 90 3.44 -13.26 -1.80
CA ASN A 90 2.72 -12.81 -3.00
C ASN A 90 1.33 -13.46 -3.09
N GLY A 91 1.17 -14.71 -2.65
CA GLY A 91 -0.14 -15.35 -2.64
C GLY A 91 -1.10 -14.74 -1.62
N GLU A 92 -0.62 -14.39 -0.42
CA GLU A 92 -1.44 -13.68 0.58
C GLU A 92 -1.90 -12.32 0.06
N VAL A 93 -1.01 -11.60 -0.64
CA VAL A 93 -1.37 -10.33 -1.28
C VAL A 93 -2.42 -10.50 -2.37
N SER A 94 -2.30 -11.54 -3.20
CA SER A 94 -3.34 -11.87 -4.18
C SER A 94 -4.67 -12.24 -3.49
N ALA A 95 -4.64 -13.00 -2.40
CA ALA A 95 -5.84 -13.37 -1.65
C ALA A 95 -6.57 -12.13 -1.09
N ILE A 96 -5.83 -11.14 -0.58
CA ILE A 96 -6.40 -9.85 -0.13
C ILE A 96 -7.15 -9.17 -1.29
N ALA A 97 -6.52 -9.08 -2.46
CA ALA A 97 -7.14 -8.47 -3.63
C ALA A 97 -8.43 -9.20 -4.04
N TYR A 98 -8.43 -10.54 -4.01
CA TYR A 98 -9.63 -11.33 -4.28
C TYR A 98 -10.74 -11.10 -3.26
N VAL A 99 -10.44 -11.07 -1.96
CA VAL A 99 -11.46 -10.80 -0.92
C VAL A 99 -12.07 -9.41 -1.08
N VAL A 100 -11.23 -8.39 -1.32
CA VAL A 100 -11.70 -7.01 -1.52
C VAL A 100 -12.52 -6.88 -2.81
N GLY A 101 -12.09 -7.54 -3.88
CA GLY A 101 -12.80 -7.56 -5.17
C GLY A 101 -14.14 -8.30 -5.10
N ALA A 102 -14.18 -9.47 -4.47
CA ALA A 102 -15.40 -10.25 -4.27
C ALA A 102 -16.47 -9.48 -3.49
N ALA A 103 -16.04 -8.70 -2.49
CA ALA A 103 -16.92 -7.83 -1.72
C ALA A 103 -17.36 -6.56 -2.47
N ASP A 104 -16.77 -6.25 -3.64
CA ASP A 104 -16.87 -4.95 -4.29
C ASP A 104 -16.58 -3.81 -3.27
N ALA A 105 -15.50 -4.01 -2.51
CA ALA A 105 -15.08 -3.12 -1.43
C ALA A 105 -14.00 -2.12 -1.89
N GLU A 106 -13.56 -2.19 -3.15
CA GLU A 106 -12.60 -1.25 -3.75
C GLU A 106 -13.09 0.19 -3.76
N SER A 107 -14.39 0.43 -3.56
CA SER A 107 -14.97 1.76 -3.40
C SER A 107 -14.75 2.35 -2.01
N CYS A 108 -14.70 1.52 -0.95
CA CYS A 108 -14.54 1.97 0.44
C CYS A 108 -13.18 1.62 1.07
N LEU A 109 -12.38 0.76 0.43
CA LEU A 109 -11.06 0.34 0.90
C LEU A 109 -9.97 0.69 -0.11
N ASP A 110 -8.84 1.17 0.39
CA ASP A 110 -7.56 1.12 -0.34
C ASP A 110 -6.64 0.12 0.33
N THR A 111 -6.22 -0.88 -0.44
CA THR A 111 -5.12 -1.76 -0.08
C THR A 111 -3.78 -1.07 -0.36
N TRP A 112 -2.76 -1.41 0.43
CA TRP A 112 -1.37 -1.00 0.21
C TRP A 112 -1.09 0.49 0.51
N VAL A 113 -1.34 0.91 1.75
CA VAL A 113 -1.07 2.29 2.20
C VAL A 113 0.42 2.48 2.49
N GLY A 114 0.99 3.60 2.00
CA GLY A 114 2.45 3.76 1.97
C GLY A 114 3.07 2.66 1.11
N ASN A 115 4.34 2.33 1.28
CA ASN A 115 4.90 1.17 0.59
C ASN A 115 4.60 -0.15 1.33
N SER A 116 3.64 -0.16 2.26
CA SER A 116 3.31 -1.32 3.06
C SER A 116 2.37 -2.25 2.32
N ARG A 117 2.61 -3.56 2.46
CA ARG A 117 1.70 -4.60 1.97
C ARG A 117 0.62 -4.98 2.99
N ALA A 118 0.59 -4.37 4.16
CA ALA A 118 -0.25 -4.86 5.26
C ALA A 118 -1.04 -3.76 5.97
N LEU A 119 -0.94 -2.53 5.46
CA LEU A 119 -1.81 -1.42 5.85
C LEU A 119 -2.94 -1.25 4.84
N MET A 120 -4.10 -0.87 5.36
CA MET A 120 -5.31 -0.60 4.57
C MET A 120 -5.87 0.75 4.98
N ARG A 121 -6.49 1.47 4.05
CA ARG A 121 -7.26 2.67 4.33
C ARG A 121 -8.74 2.39 4.18
N ILE A 122 -9.52 2.87 5.13
CA ILE A 122 -10.98 2.91 5.09
C ILE A 122 -11.39 4.31 4.67
N ARG A 123 -11.86 4.45 3.44
CA ARG A 123 -12.36 5.73 2.89
C ARG A 123 -13.81 6.01 3.27
N ASP A 124 -14.61 4.95 3.39
CA ASP A 124 -16.02 5.04 3.77
C ASP A 124 -16.37 3.92 4.76
N SER A 125 -16.34 4.26 6.05
CA SER A 125 -16.67 3.33 7.13
C SER A 125 -18.13 2.88 7.11
N ARG A 126 -19.05 3.70 6.58
CA ARG A 126 -20.47 3.35 6.48
C ARG A 126 -20.68 2.30 5.41
N LEU A 127 -20.09 2.51 4.23
CA LEU A 127 -20.15 1.53 3.15
C LEU A 127 -19.45 0.23 3.56
N LEU A 128 -18.29 0.32 4.20
CA LEU A 128 -17.60 -0.86 4.74
C LEU A 128 -18.50 -1.62 5.74
N SER A 129 -19.20 -0.94 6.62
CA SER A 129 -20.13 -1.57 7.59
C SER A 129 -21.28 -2.30 6.88
N VAL A 130 -21.83 -1.73 5.81
CA VAL A 130 -22.85 -2.41 4.98
C VAL A 130 -22.27 -3.68 4.33
N LYS A 131 -21.03 -3.59 3.84
CA LYS A 131 -20.33 -4.72 3.21
C LYS A 131 -19.94 -5.80 4.21
N LEU A 132 -19.57 -5.47 5.44
CA LEU A 132 -19.25 -6.46 6.48
C LEU A 132 -20.53 -7.07 7.08
N GLY A 133 -21.61 -6.29 7.17
CA GLY A 133 -22.89 -6.74 7.71
C GLY A 133 -23.12 -6.44 9.19
N PRO A 134 -24.30 -6.80 9.71
CA PRO A 134 -24.74 -6.43 11.06
C PRO A 134 -23.92 -7.07 12.19
N ASP A 135 -23.25 -8.20 11.94
CA ASP A 135 -22.43 -8.90 12.92
C ASP A 135 -21.03 -8.29 13.10
N ALA A 136 -20.67 -7.31 12.26
CA ALA A 136 -19.40 -6.59 12.30
C ALA A 136 -19.59 -5.20 12.92
N ALA A 137 -20.31 -5.14 14.04
CA ALA A 137 -20.57 -3.90 14.75
C ALA A 137 -19.23 -3.30 15.23
N ASP A 138 -18.83 -2.26 14.52
CA ASP A 138 -17.65 -1.42 14.71
C ASP A 138 -16.29 -2.05 14.34
N VAL A 139 -15.60 -1.37 13.43
CA VAL A 139 -14.18 -1.64 13.14
C VAL A 139 -13.41 -1.45 14.46
N PRO A 140 -12.60 -2.43 14.90
CA PRO A 140 -11.92 -2.34 16.18
C PRO A 140 -10.97 -1.15 16.19
N SER A 141 -11.06 -0.32 17.23
CA SER A 141 -10.09 0.75 17.46
C SER A 141 -8.70 0.14 17.69
N HIS A 142 -7.67 0.75 17.12
CA HIS A 142 -6.30 0.35 17.34
C HIS A 142 -5.43 1.58 17.62
N PRO A 143 -4.48 1.55 18.58
CA PRO A 143 -3.65 2.71 18.93
C PRO A 143 -2.74 3.22 17.80
N LEU A 144 -2.52 2.38 16.79
CA LEU A 144 -1.76 2.72 15.57
C LEU A 144 -2.65 3.01 14.35
N ALA A 145 -3.98 3.08 14.54
CA ALA A 145 -4.87 3.60 13.52
C ALA A 145 -4.86 5.14 13.57
N PHE A 146 -4.88 5.79 12.42
CA PHE A 146 -4.81 7.26 12.32
C PHE A 146 -5.53 7.76 11.07
N GLU A 147 -6.03 8.99 11.14
CA GLU A 147 -6.66 9.66 10.01
C GLU A 147 -5.61 10.28 9.08
N ASP A 148 -5.75 10.06 7.77
CA ASP A 148 -5.05 10.82 6.74
C ASP A 148 -6.05 11.66 5.90
N ARG A 149 -5.58 12.27 4.80
CA ARG A 149 -6.43 13.12 3.95
C ARG A 149 -7.53 12.35 3.20
N GLU A 150 -7.37 11.04 3.05
CA GLU A 150 -8.22 10.17 2.24
C GLU A 150 -9.06 9.20 3.10
N GLY A 151 -8.72 9.03 4.39
CA GLY A 151 -9.52 8.27 5.35
C GLY A 151 -8.71 7.68 6.50
N LEU A 152 -9.33 6.73 7.21
CA LEU A 152 -8.73 6.06 8.36
C LEU A 152 -7.77 4.97 7.90
N VAL A 153 -6.48 5.13 8.19
CA VAL A 153 -5.47 4.09 7.96
C VAL A 153 -5.44 3.16 9.15
N VAL A 154 -5.52 1.85 8.89
CA VAL A 154 -5.57 0.81 9.92
C VAL A 154 -4.44 -0.21 9.75
N PRO A 155 -3.86 -0.69 10.86
CA PRO A 155 -2.76 -1.65 10.84
C PRO A 155 -3.24 -3.09 10.67
N TRP A 156 -2.29 -3.99 10.38
CA TRP A 156 -2.56 -5.39 10.08
C TRP A 156 -3.58 -6.10 10.99
N PRO A 157 -3.58 -5.96 12.33
CA PRO A 157 -4.58 -6.62 13.18
C PRO A 157 -6.03 -6.25 12.82
N VAL A 158 -6.26 -4.98 12.46
CA VAL A 158 -7.57 -4.51 12.02
C VAL A 158 -7.84 -4.93 10.58
N VAL A 159 -6.82 -4.87 9.69
CA VAL A 159 -6.92 -5.36 8.31
C VAL A 159 -7.33 -6.83 8.28
N HIS A 160 -6.67 -7.67 9.07
CA HIS A 160 -6.96 -9.10 9.17
C HIS A 160 -8.39 -9.35 9.67
N TRP A 161 -8.86 -8.55 10.63
CA TRP A 161 -10.25 -8.62 11.09
C TRP A 161 -11.24 -8.27 9.98
N ILE A 162 -10.98 -7.19 9.23
CA ILE A 162 -11.82 -6.78 8.09
C ILE A 162 -11.85 -7.88 7.03
N LEU A 163 -10.69 -8.42 6.67
CA LEU A 163 -10.57 -9.48 5.66
C LEU A 163 -11.30 -10.76 6.07
N GLY A 164 -11.20 -11.18 7.34
CA GLY A 164 -11.97 -12.32 7.84
C GLY A 164 -13.48 -12.05 7.79
N GLY A 165 -13.92 -10.84 8.17
CA GLY A 165 -15.33 -10.44 8.07
C GLY A 165 -15.87 -10.49 6.64
N LEU A 166 -15.11 -9.93 5.68
CA LEU A 166 -15.47 -9.98 4.26
C LEU A 166 -15.44 -11.41 3.72
N ALA A 167 -14.38 -12.18 3.98
CA ALA A 167 -14.23 -13.54 3.48
C ALA A 167 -15.33 -14.49 4.00
N ARG A 168 -15.77 -14.35 5.25
CA ARG A 168 -16.92 -15.11 5.78
C ARG A 168 -18.22 -14.74 5.09
N ARG A 169 -18.44 -13.45 4.82
CA ARG A 169 -19.69 -12.99 4.20
C ARG A 169 -19.76 -13.36 2.72
N PHE A 170 -18.65 -13.25 2.01
CA PHE A 170 -18.48 -13.57 0.59
C PHE A 170 -17.77 -14.92 0.43
N ARG A 171 -18.20 -15.90 1.24
CA ARG A 171 -17.55 -17.19 1.39
C ARG A 171 -17.58 -18.00 0.11
N GLU A 172 -18.72 -18.02 -0.58
CA GLU A 172 -18.85 -18.79 -1.82
C GLU A 172 -17.92 -18.23 -2.90
N GLU A 173 -17.87 -16.90 -3.04
CA GLU A 173 -16.98 -16.23 -3.99
C GLU A 173 -15.50 -16.50 -3.66
N CYS A 174 -15.12 -16.41 -2.38
CA CYS A 174 -13.75 -16.70 -1.95
C CYS A 174 -13.37 -18.17 -2.22
N LEU A 175 -14.27 -19.12 -1.94
CA LEU A 175 -14.03 -20.54 -2.18
C LEU A 175 -13.95 -20.87 -3.68
N ASN A 176 -14.83 -20.29 -4.50
CA ASN A 176 -14.78 -20.45 -5.95
C ASN A 176 -13.45 -19.94 -6.53
N CYS A 177 -13.00 -18.74 -6.13
CA CYS A 177 -11.68 -18.23 -6.56
C CYS A 177 -10.52 -19.14 -6.11
N ALA A 178 -10.66 -19.76 -4.95
CA ALA A 178 -9.66 -20.66 -4.42
C ALA A 178 -9.63 -22.01 -5.17
N GLU A 179 -10.77 -22.47 -5.67
CA GLU A 179 -10.88 -23.60 -6.60
C GLU A 179 -10.29 -23.28 -7.97
N ASP A 180 -10.56 -22.09 -8.51
CA ASP A 180 -9.97 -21.62 -9.77
C ASP A 180 -8.44 -21.61 -9.70
N CYS A 181 -7.88 -21.11 -8.58
CA CYS A 181 -6.43 -21.15 -8.34
C CYS A 181 -5.86 -22.58 -8.36
N ASP A 182 -6.59 -23.55 -7.81
CA ASP A 182 -6.17 -24.95 -7.80
C ASP A 182 -6.23 -25.57 -9.19
N GLU A 183 -7.23 -25.19 -9.99
CA GLU A 183 -7.34 -25.62 -11.38
C GLU A 183 -6.21 -25.04 -12.24
N ASP A 184 -5.91 -23.74 -12.12
CA ASP A 184 -4.78 -23.10 -12.79
C ASP A 184 -3.45 -23.81 -12.47
N VAL A 185 -3.23 -24.23 -11.21
CA VAL A 185 -2.05 -25.01 -10.83
C VAL A 185 -2.00 -26.36 -11.55
N LYS A 186 -3.15 -27.04 -11.74
CA LYS A 186 -3.21 -28.31 -12.49
C LYS A 186 -2.92 -28.06 -13.97
N GLU A 187 -3.49 -27.02 -14.57
CA GLU A 187 -3.28 -26.66 -15.97
C GLU A 187 -1.82 -26.33 -16.25
N ILE A 188 -1.18 -25.50 -15.41
CA ILE A 188 0.24 -25.18 -15.53
C ILE A 188 1.08 -26.44 -15.45
N ARG A 189 0.75 -27.35 -14.52
CA ARG A 189 1.46 -28.61 -14.36
C ARG A 189 1.35 -29.48 -15.59
N PHE A 190 0.15 -29.58 -16.18
CA PHE A 190 -0.06 -30.33 -17.41
C PHE A 190 0.68 -29.70 -18.60
N ALA A 191 0.60 -28.38 -18.76
CA ALA A 191 1.16 -27.67 -19.91
C ALA A 191 2.69 -27.55 -19.88
N ARG A 192 3.31 -27.50 -18.69
CA ARG A 192 4.75 -27.21 -18.53
C ARG A 192 5.59 -28.35 -17.99
N SER A 193 4.99 -29.51 -17.72
CA SER A 193 5.76 -30.69 -17.34
C SER A 193 6.51 -31.30 -18.53
N ASP A 194 7.72 -31.79 -18.29
CA ASP A 194 8.43 -32.64 -19.24
C ASP A 194 7.78 -34.03 -19.37
N LYS A 195 8.36 -34.91 -20.19
CA LYS A 195 7.87 -36.29 -20.38
C LYS A 195 7.87 -37.14 -19.09
N ARG A 196 8.53 -36.69 -18.02
CA ARG A 196 8.58 -37.33 -16.71
C ARG A 196 7.62 -36.67 -15.70
N GLY A 197 6.82 -35.69 -16.13
CA GLY A 197 5.90 -34.97 -15.26
C GLY A 197 6.58 -33.87 -14.43
N VAL A 198 7.82 -33.48 -14.74
CA VAL A 198 8.59 -32.52 -13.95
C VAL A 198 8.60 -31.15 -14.61
N ILE A 199 8.30 -30.11 -13.83
CA ILE A 199 8.38 -28.71 -14.28
C ILE A 199 9.76 -28.18 -13.93
N GLN A 200 10.53 -27.76 -14.94
CA GLN A 200 11.88 -27.22 -14.77
C GLN A 200 11.91 -25.68 -14.79
N ASP A 201 10.84 -25.04 -15.28
CA ASP A 201 10.74 -23.58 -15.38
C ASP A 201 10.58 -22.95 -13.99
N PRO A 202 11.59 -22.21 -13.49
CA PRO A 202 11.54 -21.59 -12.17
C PRO A 202 10.42 -20.54 -12.03
N SER A 203 10.05 -19.87 -13.12
CA SER A 203 8.99 -18.87 -13.12
C SER A 203 7.62 -19.53 -12.94
N ALA A 204 7.40 -20.65 -13.62
CA ALA A 204 6.18 -21.46 -13.46
C ALA A 204 6.08 -22.05 -12.04
N LEU A 205 7.19 -22.56 -11.49
CA LEU A 205 7.24 -23.06 -10.11
C LEU A 205 6.90 -21.96 -9.09
N LYS A 206 7.46 -20.76 -9.29
CA LYS A 206 7.16 -19.60 -8.44
C LYS A 206 5.68 -19.23 -8.54
N PHE A 207 5.13 -19.09 -9.73
CA PHE A 207 3.73 -18.71 -9.94
C PHE A 207 2.75 -19.73 -9.36
N MET A 208 2.99 -21.04 -9.54
CA MET A 208 2.17 -22.08 -8.90
C MET A 208 2.23 -22.03 -7.37
N ARG A 209 3.38 -21.69 -6.78
CA ARG A 209 3.46 -21.49 -5.33
C ARG A 209 2.57 -20.32 -4.91
N GLU A 210 2.64 -19.20 -5.62
CA GLU A 210 1.80 -18.03 -5.34
C GLU A 210 0.29 -18.36 -5.43
N LEU A 211 -0.13 -19.14 -6.43
CA LEU A 211 -1.52 -19.60 -6.57
C LEU A 211 -1.95 -20.50 -5.40
N ARG A 212 -1.08 -21.42 -4.95
CA ARG A 212 -1.36 -22.26 -3.77
C ARG A 212 -1.49 -21.45 -2.50
N ASP A 213 -0.54 -20.54 -2.26
CA ASP A 213 -0.56 -19.66 -1.09
C ASP A 213 -1.83 -18.78 -1.09
N THR A 214 -2.28 -18.35 -2.28
CA THR A 214 -3.56 -17.63 -2.48
C THR A 214 -4.75 -18.51 -2.09
N SER A 215 -4.82 -19.70 -2.69
CA SER A 215 -5.85 -20.73 -2.50
C SER A 215 -6.00 -21.13 -1.03
N GLU A 216 -4.89 -21.34 -0.33
CA GLU A 216 -4.86 -21.65 1.10
C GLU A 216 -5.34 -20.49 1.98
N SER A 217 -4.91 -19.26 1.66
CA SER A 217 -5.31 -18.06 2.41
C SER A 217 -6.79 -17.77 2.31
N LEU A 218 -7.37 -17.88 1.10
CA LEU A 218 -8.80 -17.71 0.86
C LEU A 218 -9.62 -18.72 1.67
N ARG A 219 -9.22 -19.99 1.68
CA ARG A 219 -9.90 -21.03 2.47
C ARG A 219 -9.79 -20.80 3.97
N ARG A 220 -8.62 -20.38 4.46
CA ARG A 220 -8.40 -20.06 5.87
C ARG A 220 -9.35 -18.95 6.32
N TRP A 221 -9.37 -17.83 5.62
CA TRP A 221 -10.21 -16.68 5.99
C TRP A 221 -11.71 -16.91 5.78
N ALA A 222 -12.09 -17.80 4.86
CA ALA A 222 -13.48 -18.22 4.68
C ALA A 222 -13.96 -19.24 5.74
N ALA A 223 -13.04 -19.77 6.57
CA ALA A 223 -13.32 -20.76 7.61
C ALA A 223 -13.26 -20.18 9.04
N ASP A 224 -12.37 -19.22 9.27
CA ASP A 224 -12.28 -18.40 10.51
C ASP A 224 -13.49 -17.49 10.66
#